data_AF-A0A0S8E289-F1
#
_entry.id   AF-A0A0S8E289-F1
#
_cell.length_a   1.000
_cell.length_b   1.000
_cell.length_c   1.000
_cell.angle_alpha   90.00
_cell.angle_beta   90.00
_cell.angle_gamma   90.00
#
_symmetry.space_group_name_H-M   'P 1'
#
loop_
_entity.id
_entity.type
_entity.pdbx_description
1 polymer ?
#
loop_
_entity_poly.entity_id
_entity_poly.type
_entity_poly.pdbx_seq_one_letter_code
_entity_poly.pdbx_strand_id
1 'polypeptide(L)'
;MPELAIDTHAHVHFDRLADDLLGVLERARAASLDAIINVGTGAAENPRVAEMAEREPMLYAAVGYHPHGASEVKAVDWPLLEDLAARPRVVALGEFGLDYHYEYSPRAAQRDVFAQGIRLAREQDLPLVVHTREAEADTLAVLDAAGPLPRGVFHCFTGTPQFAREALARGFYVSFSGIVTFPRAEVLRDAARIVPLERLLVETDAPYCAPVPHRGKTNEPAYVVHVIRCLAEVYSLSENDVRRITRRNASRLFGIPLPERGPSIVYPIRRSLYVNVTNDCSNRCTFCPRSRPDGELLVKGHDLRLDAEPSADEILAALAAARPQNYEEAVFCGFGEPTLRRAVKDRWRLPTRLNTNGQGSAINGRDIVPELAGAFDAVSVSLDAPDAETYQRLCRPTIPNAFQTVCDFIRACRARIASVRATAVAIPGLDLEAVRRLAQDDLGVAFSVRHYNVVG
;
A
#
# COMPACT_ATOMS: atom_id res chain seq x y z
N MET A 1 13.89 0.03 15.60
CA MET A 1 13.98 -1.30 14.95
C MET A 1 13.26 -1.19 13.62
N PRO A 2 13.72 -1.88 12.57
CA PRO A 2 13.04 -1.89 11.28
C PRO A 2 11.61 -2.43 11.45
N GLU A 3 10.70 -1.95 10.61
CA GLU A 3 9.38 -2.54 10.45
C GLU A 3 9.51 -3.97 9.92
N LEU A 4 8.51 -4.82 10.20
CA LEU A 4 8.49 -6.20 9.72
C LEU A 4 7.89 -6.27 8.31
N ALA A 5 8.22 -7.33 7.55
CA ALA A 5 7.70 -7.59 6.22
C ALA A 5 7.30 -9.06 6.03
N ILE A 6 6.45 -9.31 5.04
CA ILE A 6 6.04 -10.65 4.61
C ILE A 6 6.56 -10.87 3.19
N ASP A 7 7.22 -12.00 2.97
CA ASP A 7 7.49 -12.49 1.63
C ASP A 7 6.26 -13.26 1.14
N THR A 8 5.53 -12.66 0.18
CA THR A 8 4.23 -13.19 -0.25
C THR A 8 4.31 -14.34 -1.24
N HIS A 9 5.51 -14.70 -1.72
CA HIS A 9 5.69 -15.80 -2.66
C HIS A 9 7.11 -16.37 -2.61
N ALA A 10 7.26 -17.59 -2.13
CA ALA A 10 8.50 -18.36 -2.20
C ALA A 10 8.22 -19.87 -2.30
N HIS A 11 9.20 -20.62 -2.77
CA HIS A 11 9.20 -22.08 -2.87
C HIS A 11 10.31 -22.66 -1.99
N VAL A 12 10.25 -22.39 -0.67
CA VAL A 12 11.28 -22.82 0.29
C VAL A 12 11.38 -24.33 0.49
N HIS A 13 10.42 -25.08 -0.07
CA HIS A 13 10.39 -26.53 -0.08
C HIS A 13 11.21 -27.16 -1.24
N PHE A 14 11.76 -26.34 -2.14
CA PHE A 14 12.66 -26.81 -3.21
C PHE A 14 14.07 -27.08 -2.67
N ASP A 15 14.70 -28.14 -3.20
CA ASP A 15 15.90 -28.82 -2.67
C ASP A 15 16.91 -27.91 -1.95
N ARG A 16 17.53 -26.96 -2.65
CA ARG A 16 18.60 -26.12 -2.08
C ARG A 16 18.18 -25.30 -0.86
N LEU A 17 16.90 -24.93 -0.76
CA LEU A 17 16.36 -24.20 0.38
C LEU A 17 15.82 -25.16 1.44
N ALA A 18 15.23 -26.28 1.02
CA ALA A 18 14.70 -27.29 1.92
C ALA A 18 15.81 -27.98 2.75
N ASP A 19 16.99 -28.18 2.15
CA ASP A 19 18.16 -28.78 2.81
C ASP A 19 18.67 -27.93 3.99
N ASP A 20 18.45 -26.60 3.96
CA ASP A 20 18.82 -25.63 5.00
C ASP A 20 17.61 -24.80 5.45
N LEU A 21 16.43 -25.42 5.60
CA LEU A 21 15.21 -24.66 5.88
C LEU A 21 15.34 -23.80 7.15
N LEU A 22 15.90 -24.35 8.23
CA LEU A 22 16.07 -23.62 9.48
C LEU A 22 17.00 -22.41 9.31
N GLY A 23 18.12 -22.57 8.60
CA GLY A 23 19.04 -21.47 8.30
C GLY A 23 18.39 -20.41 7.41
N VAL A 24 17.58 -20.81 6.42
CA VAL A 24 16.79 -19.89 5.58
C VAL A 24 15.82 -19.07 6.44
N LEU A 25 15.10 -19.70 7.37
CA LEU A 25 14.17 -19.02 8.27
C LEU A 25 14.91 -18.09 9.25
N GLU A 26 16.07 -18.47 9.76
CA GLU A 26 16.91 -17.61 10.61
C GLU A 26 17.37 -16.35 9.85
N ARG A 27 17.85 -16.50 8.62
CA ARG A 27 18.24 -15.36 7.77
C ARG A 27 17.04 -14.47 7.44
N ALA A 28 15.86 -15.06 7.20
CA ALA A 28 14.63 -14.30 6.99
C ALA A 28 14.24 -13.47 8.24
N ARG A 29 14.31 -14.04 9.45
CA ARG A 29 14.08 -13.30 10.70
C ARG A 29 15.10 -12.18 10.89
N ALA A 30 16.38 -12.44 10.62
CA ALA A 30 17.43 -11.41 10.68
C ALA A 30 17.19 -10.27 9.68
N ALA A 31 16.57 -10.56 8.52
CA ALA A 31 16.13 -9.59 7.53
C ALA A 31 14.79 -8.89 7.88
N SER A 32 14.27 -9.11 9.10
CA SER A 32 13.02 -8.56 9.62
C SER A 32 11.78 -9.02 8.85
N LEU A 33 11.76 -10.30 8.48
CA LEU A 33 10.54 -10.96 8.02
C LEU A 33 9.86 -11.66 9.20
N ASP A 34 8.53 -11.63 9.20
CA ASP A 34 7.73 -12.34 10.20
C ASP A 34 6.78 -13.39 9.63
N ALA A 35 6.57 -13.40 8.30
CA ALA A 35 5.93 -14.50 7.60
C ALA A 35 6.49 -14.68 6.17
N ILE A 36 6.37 -15.91 5.67
CA ILE A 36 6.66 -16.30 4.28
C ILE A 36 5.49 -17.17 3.81
N ILE A 37 4.96 -16.88 2.62
CA ILE A 37 3.99 -17.76 1.97
C ILE A 37 4.74 -18.73 1.06
N ASN A 38 4.79 -19.99 1.47
CA ASN A 38 5.39 -21.08 0.70
C ASN A 38 4.34 -21.63 -0.29
N VAL A 39 4.64 -21.61 -1.59
CA VAL A 39 3.67 -21.87 -2.65
C VAL A 39 3.94 -23.21 -3.31
N GLY A 40 2.97 -24.14 -3.25
CA GLY A 40 3.05 -25.41 -3.96
C GLY A 40 2.65 -25.27 -5.43
N THR A 41 3.28 -26.07 -6.31
CA THR A 41 3.06 -25.97 -7.76
C THR A 41 2.36 -27.18 -8.37
N GLY A 42 2.11 -28.24 -7.58
CA GLY A 42 1.55 -29.49 -8.08
C GLY A 42 1.08 -30.47 -7.01
N ALA A 43 0.38 -31.53 -7.44
CA ALA A 43 -0.23 -32.52 -6.56
C ALA A 43 0.76 -33.21 -5.59
N ALA A 44 2.00 -33.44 -6.03
CA ALA A 44 3.03 -34.05 -5.20
C ALA A 44 3.58 -33.08 -4.12
N GLU A 45 3.59 -31.78 -4.39
CA GLU A 45 4.18 -30.76 -3.52
C GLU A 45 3.17 -30.19 -2.52
N ASN A 46 1.91 -30.03 -2.93
CA ASN A 46 0.87 -29.36 -2.13
C ASN A 46 0.71 -29.94 -0.71
N PRO A 47 0.68 -31.28 -0.48
CA PRO A 47 0.63 -31.82 0.87
C PRO A 47 1.85 -31.46 1.72
N ARG A 48 3.05 -31.50 1.14
CA ARG A 48 4.31 -31.16 1.82
C ARG A 48 4.34 -29.69 2.21
N VAL A 49 3.90 -28.80 1.32
CA VAL A 49 3.84 -27.35 1.58
C VAL A 49 2.88 -27.04 2.73
N ALA A 50 1.70 -27.68 2.76
CA ALA A 50 0.75 -27.52 3.85
C ALA A 50 1.29 -28.05 5.19
N GLU A 51 1.94 -29.21 5.20
CA GLU A 51 2.58 -29.77 6.41
C GLU A 51 3.69 -28.85 6.94
N MET A 52 4.53 -28.29 6.05
CA MET A 52 5.57 -27.35 6.43
C MET A 52 4.99 -26.10 7.12
N ALA A 53 3.88 -25.57 6.62
CA ALA A 53 3.21 -24.43 7.24
C ALA A 53 2.64 -24.75 8.63
N GLU A 54 2.15 -25.98 8.87
CA GLU A 54 1.70 -26.42 10.19
C GLU A 54 2.85 -26.51 11.21
N ARG A 55 4.04 -26.92 10.75
CA ARG A 55 5.21 -27.15 11.61
C ARG A 55 6.00 -25.89 11.91
N GLU A 56 6.14 -24.99 10.94
CA GLU A 56 6.98 -23.80 11.06
C GLU A 56 6.12 -22.54 11.22
N PRO A 57 6.12 -21.85 12.39
CA PRO A 57 5.22 -20.73 12.65
C PRO A 57 5.33 -19.55 11.68
N MET A 58 6.51 -19.37 11.06
CA MET A 58 6.79 -18.32 10.09
C MET A 58 6.27 -18.65 8.67
N LEU A 59 5.85 -19.89 8.43
CA LEU A 59 5.35 -20.33 7.13
C LEU A 59 3.82 -20.34 7.11
N TYR A 60 3.30 -19.84 6.00
CA TYR A 60 1.95 -20.07 5.51
C TYR A 60 2.04 -20.79 4.17
N ALA A 61 0.95 -21.40 3.73
CA ALA A 61 0.90 -22.18 2.50
C ALA A 61 -0.05 -21.54 1.48
N ALA A 62 0.35 -21.58 0.20
CA ALA A 62 -0.58 -21.55 -0.92
C ALA A 62 -0.45 -22.88 -1.67
N VAL A 63 -1.57 -23.43 -2.14
CA VAL A 63 -1.59 -24.72 -2.85
C VAL A 63 -2.30 -24.57 -4.19
N GLY A 64 -1.77 -25.17 -5.24
CA GLY A 64 -2.34 -25.02 -6.58
C GLY A 64 -1.66 -25.90 -7.63
N TYR A 65 -1.95 -25.60 -8.90
CA TYR A 65 -1.39 -26.30 -10.05
C TYR A 65 -0.82 -25.28 -11.04
N HIS A 66 0.51 -25.20 -11.07
CA HIS A 66 1.24 -24.26 -11.93
C HIS A 66 1.02 -24.60 -13.41
N PRO A 67 0.94 -23.60 -14.32
CA PRO A 67 0.68 -23.81 -15.75
C PRO A 67 1.59 -24.86 -16.42
N HIS A 68 2.84 -24.97 -15.99
CA HIS A 68 3.76 -25.99 -16.51
C HIS A 68 3.25 -27.43 -16.36
N GLY A 69 2.58 -27.76 -15.25
CA GLY A 69 2.06 -29.11 -14.97
C GLY A 69 0.59 -29.29 -15.33
N ALA A 70 -0.04 -28.32 -16.00
CA ALA A 70 -1.48 -28.31 -16.24
C ALA A 70 -2.00 -29.55 -17.00
N SER A 71 -1.21 -30.13 -17.91
CA SER A 71 -1.59 -31.36 -18.63
C SER A 71 -1.59 -32.63 -17.77
N GLU A 72 -0.96 -32.59 -16.60
CA GLU A 72 -0.84 -33.73 -15.69
C GLU A 72 -1.95 -33.75 -14.63
N VAL A 73 -2.68 -32.65 -14.47
CA VAL A 73 -3.78 -32.50 -13.51
C VAL A 73 -4.95 -33.39 -13.91
N LYS A 74 -5.40 -34.23 -12.97
CA LYS A 74 -6.51 -35.17 -13.12
C LYS A 74 -7.68 -34.74 -12.26
N ALA A 75 -8.86 -35.25 -12.58
CA ALA A 75 -10.08 -35.00 -11.79
C ALA A 75 -9.93 -35.40 -10.31
N VAL A 76 -9.11 -36.41 -10.00
CA VAL A 76 -8.86 -36.89 -8.62
C VAL A 76 -8.01 -35.92 -7.79
N ASP A 77 -7.29 -34.99 -8.43
CA ASP A 77 -6.39 -34.07 -7.72
C ASP A 77 -7.18 -32.92 -7.06
N TRP A 78 -8.32 -32.51 -7.63
CA TRP A 78 -9.14 -31.40 -7.10
C TRP A 78 -9.71 -31.63 -5.70
N PRO A 79 -10.29 -32.81 -5.36
CA PRO A 79 -10.71 -33.10 -3.99
C PRO A 79 -9.57 -33.00 -2.97
N LEU A 80 -8.35 -33.44 -3.33
CA LEU A 80 -7.19 -33.29 -2.46
C LEU A 80 -6.86 -31.80 -2.24
N LEU A 81 -6.94 -30.98 -3.29
CA LEU A 81 -6.69 -29.55 -3.17
C LEU A 81 -7.73 -28.84 -2.30
N GLU A 82 -9.00 -29.23 -2.41
CA GLU A 82 -10.09 -28.78 -1.53
C GLU A 82 -9.81 -29.12 -0.07
N ASP A 83 -9.42 -30.36 0.23
CA ASP A 83 -9.08 -30.80 1.59
C ASP A 83 -7.90 -30.01 2.16
N LEU A 84 -6.89 -29.72 1.33
CA LEU A 84 -5.74 -28.90 1.73
C LEU A 84 -6.14 -27.44 1.96
N ALA A 85 -6.99 -26.86 1.10
CA ALA A 85 -7.46 -25.48 1.20
C ALA A 85 -8.21 -25.21 2.51
N ALA A 86 -8.87 -26.21 3.08
CA ALA A 86 -9.57 -26.10 4.37
C ALA A 86 -8.62 -26.02 5.58
N ARG A 87 -7.31 -26.21 5.41
CA ARG A 87 -6.35 -26.20 6.53
C ARG A 87 -6.08 -24.76 7.02
N PRO A 88 -5.99 -24.51 8.34
CA PRO A 88 -5.92 -23.14 8.89
C PRO A 88 -4.74 -22.27 8.44
N ARG A 89 -3.64 -22.89 7.97
CA ARG A 89 -2.44 -22.18 7.49
C ARG A 89 -2.28 -22.19 5.98
N VAL A 90 -3.25 -22.75 5.25
CA VAL A 90 -3.38 -22.57 3.80
C VAL A 90 -4.19 -21.30 3.58
N VAL A 91 -3.55 -20.27 3.04
CA VAL A 91 -4.07 -18.90 3.00
C VAL A 91 -4.40 -18.42 1.59
N ALA A 92 -4.12 -19.24 0.57
CA ALA A 92 -4.41 -18.92 -0.81
C ALA A 92 -4.45 -20.18 -1.68
N LEU A 93 -5.08 -20.03 -2.83
CA LEU A 93 -5.13 -21.03 -3.89
C LEU A 93 -4.32 -20.54 -5.09
N GLY A 94 -3.37 -21.38 -5.50
CA GLY A 94 -2.37 -21.10 -6.50
C GLY A 94 -1.00 -21.64 -6.10
N GLU A 95 -0.04 -21.64 -7.01
CA GLU A 95 -0.06 -20.80 -8.20
C GLU A 95 -0.87 -21.39 -9.36
N PHE A 96 -1.79 -20.60 -9.93
CA PHE A 96 -2.54 -20.94 -11.15
C PHE A 96 -2.32 -19.86 -12.20
N GLY A 97 -2.44 -20.19 -13.48
CA GLY A 97 -2.37 -19.16 -14.51
C GLY A 97 -1.90 -19.70 -15.85
N LEU A 98 -1.19 -18.85 -16.60
CA LEU A 98 -0.75 -19.16 -17.96
C LEU A 98 0.73 -18.78 -18.16
N ASP A 99 1.53 -19.71 -18.69
CA ASP A 99 2.92 -19.47 -19.13
C ASP A 99 3.06 -19.87 -20.60
N TYR A 100 3.18 -18.85 -21.47
CA TYR A 100 3.36 -19.01 -22.92
C TYR A 100 4.83 -18.83 -23.35
N HIS A 101 5.73 -18.64 -22.39
CA HIS A 101 7.15 -18.53 -22.67
C HIS A 101 7.79 -19.92 -22.81
N TYR A 102 7.48 -20.83 -21.88
CA TYR A 102 8.02 -22.20 -21.91
C TYR A 102 7.08 -23.23 -22.54
N GLU A 103 5.75 -23.01 -22.45
CA GLU A 103 4.72 -23.87 -23.04
C GLU A 103 4.83 -25.37 -22.71
N TYR A 104 5.27 -25.73 -21.49
CA TYR A 104 5.40 -27.14 -21.07
C TYR A 104 4.08 -27.91 -20.99
N SER A 105 2.95 -27.21 -20.91
CA SER A 105 1.61 -27.77 -21.07
C SER A 105 0.85 -27.06 -22.19
N PRO A 106 -0.04 -27.74 -22.96
CA PRO A 106 -0.86 -27.10 -23.97
C PRO A 106 -1.70 -25.94 -23.41
N ARG A 107 -1.79 -24.83 -24.14
CA ARG A 107 -2.54 -23.63 -23.70
C ARG A 107 -3.97 -23.92 -23.26
N ALA A 108 -4.65 -24.86 -23.92
CA ALA A 108 -6.00 -25.29 -23.55
C ALA A 108 -6.04 -25.89 -22.14
N ALA A 109 -5.11 -26.80 -21.82
CA ALA A 109 -5.01 -27.39 -20.48
C ALA A 109 -4.69 -26.33 -19.42
N GLN A 110 -3.78 -25.39 -19.71
CA GLN A 110 -3.48 -24.27 -18.81
C GLN A 110 -4.73 -23.42 -18.52
N ARG A 111 -5.48 -23.04 -19.56
CA ARG A 111 -6.73 -22.27 -19.41
C ARG A 111 -7.80 -23.03 -18.64
N ASP A 112 -7.95 -24.33 -18.90
CA ASP A 112 -8.93 -25.15 -18.21
C ASP A 112 -8.60 -25.22 -16.72
N VAL A 113 -7.36 -25.59 -16.36
CA VAL A 113 -6.89 -25.66 -14.96
C VAL A 113 -7.01 -24.31 -14.27
N PHE A 114 -6.61 -23.21 -14.94
CA PHE A 114 -6.75 -21.87 -14.38
C PHE A 114 -8.22 -21.50 -14.10
N ALA A 115 -9.13 -21.80 -15.05
CA ALA A 115 -10.56 -21.57 -14.87
C ALA A 115 -11.13 -22.38 -13.70
N GLN A 116 -10.70 -23.63 -13.51
CA GLN A 116 -11.12 -24.44 -12.35
C GLN A 116 -10.57 -23.85 -11.03
N GLY A 117 -9.30 -23.44 -11.02
CA GLY A 117 -8.65 -22.80 -9.87
C GLY A 117 -9.36 -21.52 -9.43
N ILE A 118 -9.79 -20.68 -10.38
CA ILE A 118 -10.60 -19.47 -10.09
C ILE A 118 -11.92 -19.84 -9.40
N ARG A 119 -12.62 -20.87 -9.89
CA ARG A 119 -13.88 -21.33 -9.28
C ARG A 119 -13.65 -21.82 -7.86
N LEU A 120 -12.65 -22.68 -7.66
CA LEU A 120 -12.33 -23.22 -6.36
C LEU A 120 -11.92 -22.13 -5.36
N ALA A 121 -11.09 -21.18 -5.77
CA ALA A 121 -10.70 -20.03 -4.94
C ALA A 121 -11.90 -19.21 -4.47
N ARG A 122 -12.88 -19.01 -5.35
CA ARG A 122 -14.15 -18.35 -4.99
C ARG A 122 -14.99 -19.20 -4.03
N GLU A 123 -15.11 -20.50 -4.27
CA GLU A 123 -15.92 -21.41 -3.45
C GLU A 123 -15.37 -21.55 -2.02
N GLN A 124 -14.05 -21.52 -1.87
CA GLN A 124 -13.35 -21.59 -0.58
C GLN A 124 -13.16 -20.21 0.10
N ASP A 125 -13.59 -19.10 -0.54
CA ASP A 125 -13.31 -17.71 -0.13
C ASP A 125 -11.82 -17.44 0.15
N LEU A 126 -10.94 -18.08 -0.64
CA LEU A 126 -9.50 -17.91 -0.55
C LEU A 126 -8.98 -17.01 -1.68
N PRO A 127 -7.94 -16.20 -1.41
CA PRO A 127 -7.23 -15.45 -2.43
C PRO A 127 -6.66 -16.35 -3.53
N LEU A 128 -6.71 -15.86 -4.77
CA LEU A 128 -6.07 -16.47 -5.93
C LEU A 128 -4.66 -15.91 -6.14
N VAL A 129 -3.66 -16.78 -6.29
CA VAL A 129 -2.29 -16.41 -6.72
C VAL A 129 -2.14 -16.70 -8.21
N VAL A 130 -2.03 -15.65 -9.01
CA VAL A 130 -2.09 -15.70 -10.48
C VAL A 130 -0.72 -15.58 -11.13
N HIS A 131 -0.28 -16.64 -11.79
CA HIS A 131 0.83 -16.64 -12.74
C HIS A 131 0.42 -16.05 -14.08
N THR A 132 1.26 -15.22 -14.65
CA THR A 132 1.12 -14.87 -16.06
C THR A 132 2.48 -14.52 -16.65
N ARG A 133 2.79 -15.14 -17.78
CA ARG A 133 4.02 -14.86 -18.52
C ARG A 133 3.78 -14.97 -20.02
N GLU A 134 3.95 -13.85 -20.71
CA GLU A 134 3.71 -13.72 -22.16
C GLU A 134 2.30 -14.17 -22.59
N ALA A 135 1.34 -14.09 -21.66
CA ALA A 135 -0.02 -14.61 -21.78
C ALA A 135 -1.09 -13.63 -21.26
N GLU A 136 -0.72 -12.35 -21.08
CA GLU A 136 -1.53 -11.35 -20.36
C GLU A 136 -2.96 -11.24 -20.90
N ALA A 137 -3.12 -11.20 -22.22
CA ALA A 137 -4.44 -11.09 -22.85
C ALA A 137 -5.33 -12.30 -22.58
N ASP A 138 -4.79 -13.53 -22.70
CA ASP A 138 -5.54 -14.76 -22.42
C ASP A 138 -5.80 -14.91 -20.91
N THR A 139 -4.87 -14.46 -20.05
CA THR A 139 -5.08 -14.46 -18.59
C THR A 139 -6.28 -13.58 -18.22
N LEU A 140 -6.39 -12.37 -18.78
CA LEU A 140 -7.54 -11.50 -18.55
C LEU A 140 -8.83 -12.11 -19.13
N ALA A 141 -8.75 -12.71 -20.32
CA ALA A 141 -9.93 -13.34 -20.94
C ALA A 141 -10.49 -14.50 -20.09
N VAL A 142 -9.63 -15.33 -19.49
CA VAL A 142 -10.06 -16.41 -18.59
C VAL A 142 -10.68 -15.85 -17.30
N LEU A 143 -10.09 -14.80 -16.72
CA LEU A 143 -10.66 -14.12 -15.55
C LEU A 143 -12.04 -13.53 -15.88
N ASP A 144 -12.18 -12.82 -16.99
CA ASP A 144 -13.44 -12.18 -17.40
C ASP A 144 -14.54 -13.22 -17.67
N ALA A 145 -14.18 -14.37 -18.26
CA ALA A 145 -15.11 -15.46 -18.50
C ALA A 145 -15.58 -16.18 -17.21
N ALA A 146 -14.82 -16.11 -16.12
CA ALA A 146 -15.14 -16.77 -14.86
C ALA A 146 -16.26 -16.07 -14.06
N GLY A 147 -16.63 -14.84 -14.43
CA GLY A 147 -17.65 -14.04 -13.76
C GLY A 147 -17.11 -13.39 -12.47
N PRO A 148 -17.85 -13.43 -11.34
CA PRO A 148 -17.35 -12.91 -10.08
C PRO A 148 -16.01 -13.54 -9.69
N LEU A 149 -15.01 -12.69 -9.45
CA LEU A 149 -13.64 -13.09 -9.14
C LEU A 149 -13.39 -13.14 -7.62
N PRO A 150 -12.58 -14.10 -7.14
CA PRO A 150 -12.06 -14.05 -5.78
C PRO A 150 -11.11 -12.86 -5.62
N ARG A 151 -10.77 -12.52 -4.37
CA ARG A 151 -9.61 -11.66 -4.09
C ARG A 151 -8.35 -12.34 -4.65
N GLY A 152 -7.29 -11.60 -4.95
CA GLY A 152 -6.07 -12.24 -5.43
C GLY A 152 -4.92 -11.29 -5.69
N VAL A 153 -3.82 -11.89 -6.15
CA VAL A 153 -2.58 -11.20 -6.53
C VAL A 153 -2.06 -11.72 -7.86
N PHE A 154 -1.58 -10.83 -8.71
CA PHE A 154 -0.63 -11.19 -9.75
C PHE A 154 0.76 -11.22 -9.13
N HIS A 155 1.25 -12.43 -8.86
CA HIS A 155 2.60 -12.62 -8.31
C HIS A 155 3.65 -12.41 -9.42
N CYS A 156 4.89 -12.20 -9.02
CA CYS A 156 6.07 -12.01 -9.87
C CYS A 156 5.78 -11.12 -11.09
N PHE A 157 5.11 -9.98 -10.86
CA PHE A 157 4.58 -9.17 -11.94
C PHE A 157 5.71 -8.68 -12.85
N THR A 158 5.58 -8.95 -14.14
CA THR A 158 6.56 -8.56 -15.18
C THR A 158 5.91 -7.82 -16.36
N GLY A 159 4.62 -7.50 -16.26
CA GLY A 159 3.86 -6.88 -17.33
C GLY A 159 4.03 -5.35 -17.45
N THR A 160 3.24 -4.77 -18.34
CA THR A 160 3.29 -3.33 -18.65
C THR A 160 2.44 -2.48 -17.68
N PRO A 161 2.61 -1.14 -17.67
CA PRO A 161 1.71 -0.25 -16.92
C PRO A 161 0.24 -0.37 -17.32
N GLN A 162 -0.05 -0.73 -18.58
CA GLN A 162 -1.42 -0.97 -19.01
C GLN A 162 -1.98 -2.25 -18.37
N PHE A 163 -1.19 -3.32 -18.39
CA PHE A 163 -1.61 -4.58 -17.76
C PHE A 163 -1.81 -4.43 -16.25
N ALA A 164 -0.97 -3.63 -15.56
CA ALA A 164 -1.17 -3.29 -14.15
C ALA A 164 -2.53 -2.62 -13.91
N ARG A 165 -2.96 -1.69 -14.78
CA ARG A 165 -4.29 -1.06 -14.70
C ARG A 165 -5.42 -2.08 -14.85
N GLU A 166 -5.28 -3.01 -15.80
CA GLU A 166 -6.28 -4.06 -16.02
C GLU A 166 -6.41 -5.02 -14.82
N ALA A 167 -5.28 -5.39 -14.21
CA ALA A 167 -5.26 -6.19 -12.98
C ALA A 167 -5.93 -5.45 -11.81
N LEU A 168 -5.59 -4.17 -11.61
CA LEU A 168 -6.16 -3.33 -10.55
C LEU A 168 -7.67 -3.08 -10.74
N ALA A 169 -8.12 -2.90 -11.98
CA ALA A 169 -9.54 -2.72 -12.31
C ALA A 169 -10.39 -3.95 -11.92
N ARG A 170 -9.77 -5.14 -11.91
CA ARG A 170 -10.37 -6.40 -11.46
C ARG A 170 -10.20 -6.66 -9.96
N GLY A 171 -9.64 -5.70 -9.22
CA GLY A 171 -9.52 -5.75 -7.76
C GLY A 171 -8.32 -6.54 -7.23
N PHE A 172 -7.39 -6.96 -8.11
CA PHE A 172 -6.19 -7.70 -7.73
C PHE A 172 -5.13 -6.80 -7.08
N TYR A 173 -4.30 -7.42 -6.25
CA TYR A 173 -3.02 -6.89 -5.81
C TYR A 173 -1.96 -7.17 -6.88
N VAL A 174 -0.84 -6.44 -6.82
CA VAL A 174 0.32 -6.64 -7.69
C VAL A 174 1.54 -6.81 -6.81
N SER A 175 2.25 -7.93 -6.97
CA SER A 175 3.47 -8.23 -6.24
C SER A 175 4.69 -8.14 -7.15
N PHE A 176 5.77 -7.58 -6.63
CA PHE A 176 7.04 -7.43 -7.35
C PHE A 176 8.11 -8.31 -6.70
N SER A 177 8.82 -9.07 -7.53
CA SER A 177 9.96 -9.90 -7.14
C SER A 177 11.28 -9.16 -7.35
N GLY A 178 12.41 -9.88 -7.21
CA GLY A 178 13.75 -9.34 -7.46
C GLY A 178 13.96 -8.74 -8.85
N ILE A 179 13.10 -9.06 -9.83
CA ILE A 179 13.17 -8.52 -11.19
C ILE A 179 13.11 -6.99 -11.23
N VAL A 180 12.36 -6.36 -10.32
CA VAL A 180 12.21 -4.89 -10.26
C VAL A 180 13.55 -4.17 -10.04
N THR A 181 14.51 -4.86 -9.41
CA THR A 181 15.85 -4.34 -9.12
C THR A 181 16.79 -4.38 -10.33
N PHE A 182 16.40 -5.04 -11.42
CA PHE A 182 17.30 -5.21 -12.56
C PHE A 182 17.48 -3.88 -13.31
N PRO A 183 18.70 -3.54 -13.76
CA PRO A 183 18.96 -2.25 -14.42
C PRO A 183 18.03 -1.96 -15.59
N ARG A 184 17.69 -2.99 -16.39
CA ARG A 184 16.83 -2.88 -17.58
C ARG A 184 15.32 -2.92 -17.31
N ALA A 185 14.89 -3.10 -16.06
CA ALA A 185 13.48 -3.26 -15.71
C ALA A 185 12.73 -1.92 -15.53
N GLU A 186 13.02 -0.90 -16.34
CA GLU A 186 12.38 0.42 -16.17
C GLU A 186 10.88 0.36 -16.45
N VAL A 187 10.45 -0.38 -17.48
CA VAL A 187 9.02 -0.60 -17.78
C VAL A 187 8.29 -1.22 -16.58
N LEU A 188 8.97 -2.09 -15.83
CA LEU A 188 8.41 -2.69 -14.63
C LEU A 188 8.30 -1.69 -13.47
N ARG A 189 9.30 -0.81 -13.30
CA ARG A 189 9.24 0.30 -12.34
C ARG A 189 8.16 1.32 -12.72
N ASP A 190 7.93 1.57 -14.01
CA ASP A 190 6.80 2.36 -14.49
C ASP A 190 5.46 1.71 -14.15
N ALA A 191 5.35 0.39 -14.27
CA ALA A 191 4.15 -0.33 -13.86
C ALA A 191 3.94 -0.22 -12.34
N ALA A 192 4.99 -0.36 -11.54
CA ALA A 192 4.93 -0.13 -10.09
C ALA A 192 4.41 1.27 -9.76
N ARG A 193 4.86 2.34 -10.43
CA ARG A 193 4.37 3.71 -10.18
C ARG A 193 2.85 3.88 -10.36
N ILE A 194 2.20 3.00 -11.14
CA ILE A 194 0.74 3.01 -11.32
C ILE A 194 0.02 2.27 -10.19
N VAL A 195 0.67 1.28 -9.57
CA VAL A 195 0.08 0.45 -8.50
C VAL A 195 -0.13 1.30 -7.25
N PRO A 196 -1.37 1.47 -6.76
CA PRO A 196 -1.66 2.13 -5.49
C PRO A 196 -0.96 1.41 -4.34
N LEU A 197 -0.52 2.16 -3.33
CA LEU A 197 0.24 1.59 -2.21
C LEU A 197 -0.55 0.50 -1.47
N GLU A 198 -1.87 0.62 -1.38
CA GLU A 198 -2.77 -0.36 -0.77
C GLU A 198 -2.97 -1.65 -1.58
N ARG A 199 -2.46 -1.71 -2.81
CA ARG A 199 -2.47 -2.90 -3.69
C ARG A 199 -1.09 -3.47 -3.96
N LEU A 200 -0.05 -2.87 -3.38
CA LEU A 200 1.34 -3.29 -3.54
C LEU A 200 1.70 -4.44 -2.60
N LEU A 201 2.34 -5.47 -3.13
CA LEU A 201 2.97 -6.56 -2.38
C LEU A 201 4.44 -6.72 -2.79
N VAL A 202 5.19 -7.45 -1.96
CA VAL A 202 6.59 -7.80 -2.21
C VAL A 202 6.78 -9.29 -2.04
N GLU A 203 7.71 -9.82 -2.81
CA GLU A 203 8.07 -11.23 -2.75
C GLU A 203 9.50 -11.48 -3.22
N THR A 204 9.97 -12.71 -3.05
CA THR A 204 11.24 -13.15 -3.63
C THR A 204 11.08 -14.02 -4.85
N ASP A 205 10.03 -14.85 -4.91
CA ASP A 205 9.92 -15.97 -5.84
C ASP A 205 11.11 -16.95 -5.69
N ALA A 206 11.67 -17.05 -4.47
CA ALA A 206 12.83 -17.88 -4.19
C ALA A 206 12.51 -19.37 -4.44
N PRO A 207 13.43 -20.17 -5.04
CA PRO A 207 14.84 -19.90 -5.27
C PRO A 207 15.17 -19.12 -6.55
N TYR A 208 14.16 -18.68 -7.31
CA TYR A 208 14.30 -17.96 -8.58
C TYR A 208 14.41 -16.45 -8.38
N CYS A 209 14.58 -15.71 -9.48
CA CYS A 209 14.44 -14.24 -9.51
C CYS A 209 15.33 -13.45 -8.53
N ALA A 210 16.51 -13.96 -8.16
CA ALA A 210 17.43 -13.28 -7.23
C ALA A 210 17.67 -11.80 -7.60
N PRO A 211 17.41 -10.85 -6.67
CA PRO A 211 17.56 -9.42 -6.94
C PRO A 211 19.03 -9.01 -7.12
N VAL A 212 19.30 -7.82 -7.62
CA VAL A 212 20.61 -7.17 -7.45
C VAL A 212 20.82 -6.91 -5.94
N PRO A 213 21.99 -7.25 -5.35
CA PRO A 213 23.26 -7.68 -5.97
C PRO A 213 23.47 -9.21 -6.09
N HIS A 214 22.46 -10.04 -5.85
CA HIS A 214 22.53 -11.50 -5.81
C HIS A 214 22.20 -12.19 -7.15
N ARG A 215 22.06 -11.45 -8.27
CA ARG A 215 21.73 -12.04 -9.58
C ARG A 215 22.66 -13.21 -9.93
N GLY A 216 22.07 -14.29 -10.46
CA GLY A 216 22.80 -15.51 -10.85
C GLY A 216 23.09 -16.47 -9.69
N LYS A 217 22.72 -16.13 -8.45
CA LYS A 217 22.77 -17.02 -7.29
C LYS A 217 21.37 -17.58 -6.98
N THR A 218 21.32 -18.62 -6.16
CA THR A 218 20.06 -19.08 -5.54
C THR A 218 19.48 -17.94 -4.71
N ASN A 219 18.22 -17.61 -4.94
CA ASN A 219 17.49 -16.62 -4.16
C ASN A 219 17.00 -17.22 -2.83
N GLU A 220 16.69 -16.38 -1.86
CA GLU A 220 16.12 -16.78 -0.58
C GLU A 220 15.22 -15.66 -0.02
N PRO A 221 14.23 -15.97 0.85
CA PRO A 221 13.29 -14.98 1.39
C PRO A 221 13.93 -13.73 1.99
N ALA A 222 15.11 -13.86 2.61
CA ALA A 222 15.85 -12.74 3.19
C ALA A 222 16.23 -11.67 2.15
N TYR A 223 16.27 -11.98 0.84
CA TYR A 223 16.63 -11.04 -0.20
C TYR A 223 15.49 -10.11 -0.61
N VAL A 224 14.26 -10.29 -0.10
CA VAL A 224 13.14 -9.36 -0.31
C VAL A 224 13.49 -7.92 0.13
N VAL A 225 14.47 -7.76 1.04
CA VAL A 225 14.97 -6.44 1.46
C VAL A 225 15.46 -5.57 0.31
N HIS A 226 16.00 -6.18 -0.75
CA HIS A 226 16.45 -5.46 -1.95
C HIS A 226 15.28 -5.02 -2.82
N VAL A 227 14.20 -5.81 -2.86
CA VAL A 227 12.94 -5.45 -3.53
C VAL A 227 12.31 -4.26 -2.81
N ILE A 228 12.20 -4.34 -1.48
CA ILE A 228 11.68 -3.28 -0.61
C ILE A 228 12.45 -1.97 -0.83
N ARG A 229 13.79 -2.02 -0.87
CA ARG A 229 14.63 -0.85 -1.12
C ARG A 229 14.37 -0.23 -2.48
N CYS A 230 14.32 -1.04 -3.54
CA CYS A 230 14.03 -0.56 -4.89
C CYS A 230 12.64 0.11 -4.96
N LEU A 231 11.62 -0.49 -4.34
CA LEU A 231 10.28 0.10 -4.32
C LEU A 231 10.23 1.36 -3.45
N ALA A 232 10.98 1.43 -2.36
CA ALA A 232 11.10 2.64 -1.54
C ALA A 232 11.61 3.82 -2.38
N GLU A 233 12.58 3.60 -3.26
CA GLU A 233 13.05 4.60 -4.23
C GLU A 233 11.95 4.97 -5.24
N VAL A 234 11.30 3.98 -5.86
CA VAL A 234 10.23 4.18 -6.87
C VAL A 234 9.09 5.04 -6.31
N TYR A 235 8.66 4.79 -5.08
CA TYR A 235 7.56 5.52 -4.42
C TYR A 235 8.03 6.73 -3.60
N SER A 236 9.33 7.01 -3.57
CA SER A 236 9.92 8.05 -2.72
C SER A 236 9.47 7.91 -1.26
N LEU A 237 9.62 6.72 -0.70
CA LEU A 237 9.26 6.34 0.67
C LEU A 237 10.51 5.83 1.40
N SER A 238 10.42 5.66 2.72
CA SER A 238 11.44 4.90 3.45
C SER A 238 11.22 3.39 3.28
N GLU A 239 12.27 2.58 3.49
CA GLU A 239 12.10 1.11 3.54
C GLU A 239 11.06 0.70 4.58
N ASN A 240 11.02 1.36 5.74
CA ASN A 240 10.05 1.08 6.79
C ASN A 240 8.60 1.36 6.36
N ASP A 241 8.37 2.43 5.59
CA ASP A 241 7.05 2.71 5.02
C ASP A 241 6.60 1.55 4.12
N VAL A 242 7.47 1.13 3.20
CA VAL A 242 7.16 0.03 2.26
C VAL A 242 6.87 -1.26 3.02
N ARG A 243 7.73 -1.64 3.97
CA ARG A 243 7.53 -2.84 4.81
C ARG A 243 6.18 -2.83 5.51
N ARG A 244 5.86 -1.73 6.18
CA ARG A 244 4.62 -1.61 6.95
C ARG A 244 3.39 -1.57 6.04
N ILE A 245 3.47 -0.97 4.85
CA ILE A 245 2.41 -0.99 3.83
C ILE A 245 2.19 -2.42 3.34
N THR A 246 3.22 -3.06 2.80
CA THR A 246 3.10 -4.35 2.11
C THR A 246 2.77 -5.48 3.09
N ARG A 247 3.30 -5.44 4.31
CA ARG A 247 2.92 -6.36 5.40
C ARG A 247 1.43 -6.27 5.73
N ARG A 248 0.87 -5.05 5.82
CA ARG A 248 -0.56 -4.86 6.08
C ARG A 248 -1.41 -5.35 4.90
N ASN A 249 -0.97 -5.07 3.68
CA ASN A 249 -1.64 -5.54 2.47
C ASN A 249 -1.65 -7.08 2.39
N ALA A 250 -0.53 -7.72 2.71
CA ALA A 250 -0.42 -9.18 2.75
C ALA A 250 -1.36 -9.77 3.82
N SER A 251 -1.38 -9.20 5.02
CA SER A 251 -2.33 -9.59 6.07
C SER A 251 -3.78 -9.45 5.63
N ARG A 252 -4.15 -8.33 4.99
CA ARG A 252 -5.52 -8.10 4.49
C ARG A 252 -5.91 -9.08 3.39
N LEU A 253 -5.00 -9.35 2.46
CA LEU A 253 -5.28 -10.27 1.35
C LEU A 253 -5.40 -11.71 1.85
N PHE A 254 -4.40 -12.18 2.58
CA PHE A 254 -4.21 -13.59 2.94
C PHE A 254 -4.76 -13.96 4.32
N GLY A 255 -5.35 -13.02 5.06
CA GLY A 255 -5.87 -13.29 6.42
C GLY A 255 -4.77 -13.62 7.44
N ILE A 256 -3.51 -13.29 7.15
CA ILE A 256 -2.39 -13.55 8.07
C ILE A 256 -2.55 -12.61 9.28
N PRO A 257 -2.66 -13.14 10.52
CA PRO A 257 -2.87 -12.33 11.70
C PRO A 257 -1.65 -11.46 11.99
N LEU A 258 -1.88 -10.16 12.15
CA LEU A 258 -0.89 -9.23 12.67
C LEU A 258 -1.29 -8.82 14.09
N PRO A 259 -0.31 -8.51 14.97
CA PRO A 259 -0.62 -7.84 16.22
C PRO A 259 -1.39 -6.56 15.91
N GLU A 260 -2.53 -6.37 16.58
CA GLU A 260 -3.33 -5.15 16.42
C GLU A 260 -2.45 -3.93 16.72
N ARG A 261 -2.42 -2.98 15.79
CA ARG A 261 -1.92 -1.64 16.05
C ARG A 261 -3.13 -0.76 16.27
N GLY A 262 -3.29 -0.30 17.51
CA GLY A 262 -4.28 0.70 17.85
C GLY A 262 -4.09 2.00 17.06
N PRO A 263 -5.03 2.94 17.20
CA PRO A 263 -5.00 4.20 16.46
C PRO A 263 -3.72 4.98 16.73
N SER A 264 -3.13 5.49 15.65
CA SER A 264 -1.88 6.24 15.69
C SER A 264 -2.17 7.73 15.89
N ILE A 265 -1.98 8.20 17.12
CA ILE A 265 -1.94 9.65 17.42
C ILE A 265 -0.72 10.29 16.74
N VAL A 266 0.41 9.58 16.75
CA VAL A 266 1.66 10.00 16.13
C VAL A 266 2.17 8.88 15.24
N TYR A 267 2.57 9.23 14.01
CA TYR A 267 3.02 8.26 13.03
C TYR A 267 4.10 8.82 12.10
N PRO A 268 5.13 8.03 11.76
CA PRO A 268 6.15 8.46 10.82
C PRO A 268 5.73 8.21 9.37
N ILE A 269 6.04 9.14 8.49
CA ILE A 269 6.08 8.91 7.04
C ILE A 269 7.37 9.54 6.53
N ARG A 270 8.20 8.76 5.83
CA ARG A 270 9.53 9.21 5.37
C ARG A 270 10.37 9.70 6.56
N ARG A 271 10.68 11.01 6.59
CA ARG A 271 11.47 11.69 7.62
C ARG A 271 10.65 12.69 8.43
N SER A 272 9.33 12.68 8.29
CA SER A 272 8.42 13.57 9.01
C SER A 272 7.60 12.79 10.02
N LEU A 273 7.38 13.39 11.18
CA LEU A 273 6.54 12.83 12.23
C LEU A 273 5.15 13.49 12.18
N TYR A 274 4.15 12.75 11.73
CA TYR A 274 2.79 13.26 11.61
C TYR A 274 2.05 13.11 12.94
N VAL A 275 1.27 14.12 13.29
CA VAL A 275 0.46 14.20 14.51
C VAL A 275 -1.00 14.27 14.08
N ASN A 276 -1.76 13.21 14.33
CA ASN A 276 -3.19 13.11 14.07
C ASN A 276 -3.96 13.67 15.26
N VAL A 277 -4.56 14.85 15.10
CA VAL A 277 -5.21 15.55 16.21
C VAL A 277 -6.73 15.46 16.22
N THR A 278 -7.36 15.11 15.10
CA THR A 278 -8.82 14.99 15.00
C THR A 278 -9.26 14.19 13.77
N ASN A 279 -10.40 13.51 13.89
CA ASN A 279 -11.09 12.85 12.78
C ASN A 279 -12.12 13.79 12.10
N ASP A 280 -12.45 14.93 12.73
CA ASP A 280 -13.51 15.83 12.28
C ASP A 280 -13.03 16.85 11.27
N CYS A 281 -13.84 17.12 10.24
CA CYS A 281 -13.49 18.09 9.21
C CYS A 281 -14.73 18.85 8.76
N SER A 282 -14.52 20.11 8.41
CA SER A 282 -15.52 20.94 7.73
C SER A 282 -15.72 20.58 6.26
N ASN A 283 -14.91 19.68 5.69
CA ASN A 283 -15.08 19.18 4.33
C ASN A 283 -15.53 17.71 4.31
N ARG A 284 -16.33 17.36 3.29
CA ARG A 284 -16.73 15.99 2.93
C ARG A 284 -16.22 15.63 1.53
N CYS A 285 -14.90 15.72 1.35
CA CYS A 285 -14.31 15.61 0.02
C CYS A 285 -14.61 14.26 -0.64
N THR A 286 -14.87 14.26 -1.96
CA THR A 286 -15.11 13.03 -2.75
C THR A 286 -13.93 12.07 -2.76
N PHE A 287 -12.74 12.58 -2.46
CA PHE A 287 -11.48 11.85 -2.39
C PHE A 287 -11.03 11.51 -0.96
N CYS A 288 -11.80 11.91 0.06
CA CYS A 288 -11.43 11.66 1.45
C CYS A 288 -11.61 10.18 1.80
N PRO A 289 -10.62 9.51 2.42
CA PRO A 289 -10.80 8.14 2.90
C PRO A 289 -11.96 7.96 3.90
N ARG A 290 -12.36 9.02 4.63
CA ARG A 290 -13.58 9.01 5.47
C ARG A 290 -14.89 8.81 4.69
N SER A 291 -14.86 8.97 3.38
CA SER A 291 -16.00 8.73 2.49
C SER A 291 -15.95 7.38 1.79
N ARG A 292 -14.93 6.55 2.07
CA ARG A 292 -14.84 5.20 1.50
C ARG A 292 -15.87 4.27 2.15
N PRO A 293 -16.55 3.41 1.36
CA PRO A 293 -17.53 2.46 1.90
C PRO A 293 -16.97 1.44 2.89
N ASP A 294 -15.67 1.12 2.80
CA ASP A 294 -15.00 0.18 3.71
C ASP A 294 -14.74 0.79 5.11
N GLY A 295 -14.93 2.11 5.25
CA GLY A 295 -14.73 2.86 6.49
C GLY A 295 -13.27 2.99 6.91
N GLU A 296 -12.32 2.34 6.24
CA GLU A 296 -10.92 2.27 6.66
C GLU A 296 -10.23 3.65 6.61
N LEU A 297 -9.72 4.09 7.75
CA LEU A 297 -8.98 5.35 7.89
C LEU A 297 -7.48 5.09 7.86
N LEU A 298 -7.00 4.61 6.72
CA LEU A 298 -5.60 4.26 6.53
C LEU A 298 -4.84 5.30 5.72
N VAL A 299 -3.68 5.69 6.23
CA VAL A 299 -2.71 6.50 5.49
C VAL A 299 -1.39 5.78 5.47
N LYS A 300 -1.00 5.39 4.25
CA LYS A 300 0.23 4.64 4.01
C LYS A 300 0.40 3.46 4.95
N GLY A 301 -0.66 2.80 5.44
CA GLY A 301 -0.62 1.65 6.36
C GLY A 301 -0.71 1.96 7.87
N HIS A 302 -0.76 3.24 8.26
CA HIS A 302 -1.11 3.66 9.62
C HIS A 302 -2.63 3.74 9.78
N ASP A 303 -3.16 3.23 10.90
CA ASP A 303 -4.55 3.45 11.29
C ASP A 303 -4.68 4.79 12.00
N LEU A 304 -5.45 5.69 11.41
CA LEU A 304 -5.65 7.04 11.93
C LEU A 304 -7.06 7.23 12.51
N ARG A 305 -7.87 6.18 12.67
CA ARG A 305 -9.19 6.30 13.29
C ARG A 305 -9.06 6.49 14.79
N LEU A 306 -8.94 7.72 15.26
CA LEU A 306 -8.93 8.02 16.68
C LEU A 306 -10.26 7.60 17.35
N ASP A 307 -10.21 6.94 18.51
CA ASP A 307 -11.41 6.58 19.27
C ASP A 307 -12.08 7.81 19.89
N ALA A 308 -11.27 8.80 20.27
CA ALA A 308 -11.68 10.11 20.75
C ALA A 308 -10.61 11.14 20.37
N GLU A 309 -10.93 12.43 20.47
CA GLU A 309 -9.92 13.47 20.25
C GLU A 309 -8.82 13.39 21.33
N PRO A 310 -7.54 13.18 20.95
CA PRO A 310 -6.48 12.97 21.94
C PRO A 310 -6.19 14.26 22.69
N SER A 311 -6.09 14.22 24.01
CA SER A 311 -5.66 15.34 24.85
C SER A 311 -4.25 15.83 24.50
N ALA A 312 -3.90 17.02 24.96
CA ALA A 312 -2.55 17.58 24.78
C ALA A 312 -1.46 16.67 25.37
N ASP A 313 -1.72 16.08 26.53
CA ASP A 313 -0.77 15.19 27.21
C ASP A 313 -0.60 13.86 26.46
N GLU A 314 -1.67 13.30 25.90
CA GLU A 314 -1.59 12.08 25.07
C GLU A 314 -0.78 12.32 23.78
N ILE A 315 -0.98 13.47 23.13
CA ILE A 315 -0.17 13.88 21.97
C ILE A 315 1.30 13.97 22.35
N LEU A 316 1.62 14.65 23.46
CA LEU A 316 2.99 14.83 23.92
C LEU A 316 3.64 13.50 24.31
N ALA A 317 2.91 12.60 24.97
CA ALA A 317 3.39 11.27 25.30
C ALA A 317 3.68 10.43 24.05
N ALA A 318 2.75 10.43 23.08
CA ALA A 318 2.91 9.73 21.81
C ALA A 318 4.11 10.27 21.01
N LEU A 319 4.29 11.60 20.98
CA LEU A 319 5.43 12.25 20.35
C LEU A 319 6.76 11.85 21.01
N ALA A 320 6.84 11.86 22.34
CA ALA A 320 8.03 11.42 23.06
C ALA A 320 8.37 9.94 22.78
N ALA A 321 7.36 9.07 22.76
CA ALA A 321 7.52 7.65 22.44
C ALA A 321 8.06 7.42 21.02
N ALA A 322 7.72 8.29 20.07
CA ALA A 322 8.15 8.19 18.69
C ALA A 322 9.63 8.53 18.43
N ARG A 323 10.39 8.99 19.44
CA ARG A 323 11.82 9.37 19.33
C ARG A 323 12.05 10.45 18.26
N PRO A 324 11.55 11.67 18.50
CA PRO A 324 11.49 12.71 17.48
C PRO A 324 12.83 13.19 16.93
N GLN A 325 13.92 13.00 17.68
CA GLN A 325 15.28 13.31 17.24
C GLN A 325 15.69 12.61 15.93
N ASN A 326 14.95 11.58 15.50
CA ASN A 326 15.20 10.86 14.25
C ASN A 326 14.50 11.48 13.02
N TYR A 327 13.71 12.53 13.22
CA TYR A 327 12.86 13.13 12.19
C TYR A 327 13.23 14.60 11.96
N GLU A 328 12.90 15.11 10.78
CA GLU A 328 13.26 16.46 10.34
C GLU A 328 12.19 17.50 10.71
N GLU A 329 10.94 17.09 10.83
CA GLU A 329 9.81 17.96 11.18
C GLU A 329 8.71 17.20 11.91
N ALA A 330 7.85 17.95 12.62
CA ALA A 330 6.56 17.47 13.07
C ALA A 330 5.42 18.12 12.28
N VAL A 331 4.52 17.30 11.75
CA VAL A 331 3.44 17.72 10.86
C VAL A 331 2.10 17.52 11.56
N PHE A 332 1.48 18.62 11.97
CA PHE A 332 0.17 18.61 12.59
C PHE A 332 -0.90 18.48 11.51
N CYS A 333 -1.69 17.43 11.59
CA CYS A 333 -2.66 17.04 10.58
C CYS A 333 -3.79 16.20 11.18
N GLY A 334 -4.66 15.70 10.33
CA GLY A 334 -5.54 14.58 10.65
C GLY A 334 -6.25 14.11 9.38
N PHE A 335 -7.15 13.15 9.52
CA PHE A 335 -8.24 13.02 8.54
C PHE A 335 -9.19 14.23 8.55
N GLY A 336 -9.11 14.99 9.64
CA GLY A 336 -9.86 16.17 9.93
C GLY A 336 -9.17 17.51 9.63
N GLU A 337 -9.82 18.58 10.08
CA GLU A 337 -9.30 19.94 10.07
C GLU A 337 -8.65 20.25 11.44
N PRO A 338 -7.31 20.27 11.54
CA PRO A 338 -6.63 20.41 12.84
C PRO A 338 -6.93 21.73 13.55
N THR A 339 -7.31 22.79 12.84
CA THR A 339 -7.66 24.10 13.43
C THR A 339 -9.02 24.12 14.15
N LEU A 340 -9.76 23.00 14.13
CA LEU A 340 -10.86 22.77 15.07
C LEU A 340 -10.37 22.71 16.53
N ARG A 341 -9.06 22.51 16.74
CA ARG A 341 -8.42 22.43 18.04
C ARG A 341 -7.40 23.54 18.21
N ARG A 342 -7.22 24.01 19.45
CA ARG A 342 -6.10 24.92 19.79
C ARG A 342 -4.79 24.14 19.73
N ALA A 343 -3.81 24.65 19.00
CA ALA A 343 -2.51 24.01 18.82
C ALA A 343 -1.78 23.87 20.17
N VAL A 344 -1.31 22.65 20.47
CA VAL A 344 -0.45 22.35 21.62
C VAL A 344 0.99 22.61 21.19
N LYS A 345 1.60 23.73 21.59
CA LYS A 345 3.00 24.04 21.19
C LYS A 345 4.03 24.07 22.30
N ASP A 346 3.68 24.11 23.57
CA ASP A 346 4.67 24.59 24.56
C ASP A 346 5.87 23.65 24.88
N ARG A 347 6.09 22.56 24.13
CA ARG A 347 7.09 21.52 24.45
C ARG A 347 7.84 20.88 23.27
N TRP A 348 7.83 21.45 22.06
CA TRP A 348 8.47 20.81 20.89
C TRP A 348 9.75 21.47 20.37
N ARG A 349 10.67 20.66 19.83
CA ARG A 349 12.01 21.09 19.36
C ARG A 349 12.29 20.91 17.87
N LEU A 350 11.47 20.18 17.11
CA LEU A 350 11.63 20.12 15.64
C LEU A 350 10.88 21.29 15.00
N PRO A 351 11.26 21.68 13.76
CA PRO A 351 10.41 22.48 12.90
C PRO A 351 8.99 21.91 12.83
N THR A 352 7.98 22.78 12.93
CA THR A 352 6.57 22.39 12.91
C THR A 352 5.87 22.89 11.65
N ARG A 353 5.05 22.01 11.07
CA ARG A 353 4.20 22.32 9.93
C ARG A 353 2.75 21.99 10.23
N LEU A 354 1.84 22.88 9.84
CA LEU A 354 0.40 22.63 9.86
C LEU A 354 -0.07 22.19 8.48
N ASN A 355 -0.81 21.08 8.40
CA ASN A 355 -1.58 20.69 7.23
C ASN A 355 -3.07 20.94 7.49
N THR A 356 -3.67 21.87 6.75
CA THR A 356 -5.06 22.33 6.96
C THR A 356 -5.81 22.38 5.64
N ASN A 357 -7.13 22.36 5.69
CA ASN A 357 -8.02 22.69 4.57
C ASN A 357 -8.20 24.21 4.39
N GLY A 358 -7.65 25.03 5.29
CA GLY A 358 -7.62 26.50 5.19
C GLY A 358 -8.87 27.20 5.72
N GLN A 359 -9.78 26.50 6.39
CA GLN A 359 -11.04 27.05 6.88
C GLN A 359 -11.00 27.50 8.34
N GLY A 360 -9.83 27.42 8.98
CA GLY A 360 -9.69 27.61 10.43
C GLY A 360 -10.21 28.94 10.99
N SER A 361 -9.98 30.06 10.31
CA SER A 361 -10.51 31.35 10.79
C SER A 361 -12.04 31.41 10.75
N ALA A 362 -12.67 30.82 9.72
CA ALA A 362 -14.13 30.77 9.63
C ALA A 362 -14.72 29.82 10.68
N ILE A 363 -14.10 28.65 10.88
CA ILE A 363 -14.47 27.67 11.91
C ILE A 363 -14.44 28.31 13.30
N ASN A 364 -13.41 29.12 13.59
CA ASN A 364 -13.23 29.77 14.89
C ASN A 364 -13.94 31.13 15.02
N GLY A 365 -14.59 31.62 13.96
CA GLY A 365 -15.26 32.93 13.93
C GLY A 365 -14.34 34.14 14.13
N ARG A 366 -13.02 33.99 13.95
CA ARG A 366 -12.01 35.04 14.16
C ARG A 366 -10.75 34.75 13.35
N ASP A 367 -9.91 35.76 13.13
CA ASP A 367 -8.58 35.53 12.54
C ASP A 367 -7.67 34.77 13.53
N ILE A 368 -7.28 33.55 13.16
CA ILE A 368 -6.37 32.71 13.94
C ILE A 368 -4.92 32.76 13.43
N VAL A 369 -4.66 33.39 12.27
CA VAL A 369 -3.34 33.36 11.63
C VAL A 369 -2.24 33.97 12.52
N PRO A 370 -2.46 35.05 13.30
CA PRO A 370 -1.44 35.54 14.23
C PRO A 370 -0.98 34.50 15.25
N GLU A 371 -1.91 33.67 15.76
CA GLU A 371 -1.59 32.57 16.67
C GLU A 371 -0.84 31.46 15.93
N LEU A 372 -1.26 31.13 14.71
CA LEU A 372 -0.57 30.13 13.88
C LEU A 372 0.85 30.56 13.52
N ALA A 373 1.11 31.85 13.30
CA ALA A 373 2.44 32.37 13.02
C ALA A 373 3.40 32.26 14.21
N GLY A 374 2.89 32.36 15.44
CA GLY A 374 3.67 32.00 16.63
C GLY A 374 3.84 30.48 16.77
N ALA A 375 2.93 29.69 16.19
CA ALA A 375 2.85 28.26 16.41
C ALA A 375 3.56 27.37 15.36
N PHE A 376 3.63 27.79 14.10
CA PHE A 376 4.11 26.94 13.01
C PHE A 376 5.16 27.64 12.17
N ASP A 377 6.21 26.91 11.83
CA ASP A 377 7.25 27.37 10.90
C ASP A 377 6.76 27.34 9.45
N ALA A 378 5.83 26.42 9.15
CA ALA A 378 5.24 26.26 7.84
C ALA A 378 3.74 25.94 7.89
N VAL A 379 3.00 26.33 6.85
CA VAL A 379 1.60 25.94 6.64
C VAL A 379 1.42 25.39 5.22
N SER A 380 0.79 24.23 5.14
CA SER A 380 0.32 23.62 3.89
C SER A 380 -1.21 23.63 3.86
N VAL A 381 -1.79 24.31 2.88
CA VAL A 381 -3.23 24.45 2.72
C VAL A 381 -3.72 23.59 1.56
N SER A 382 -4.77 22.81 1.79
CA SER A 382 -5.43 22.00 0.74
C SER A 382 -6.37 22.89 -0.06
N LEU A 383 -5.88 23.42 -1.18
CA LEU A 383 -6.63 24.29 -2.09
C LEU A 383 -7.57 23.46 -2.98
N ASP A 384 -7.07 22.33 -3.51
CA ASP A 384 -7.80 21.25 -4.22
C ASP A 384 -8.71 21.66 -5.41
N ALA A 385 -8.90 22.94 -5.72
CA ALA A 385 -9.75 23.42 -6.82
C ALA A 385 -9.28 24.79 -7.34
N PRO A 386 -9.54 25.11 -8.63
CA PRO A 386 -9.19 26.42 -9.21
C PRO A 386 -10.28 27.48 -9.02
N ASP A 387 -11.48 27.08 -8.61
CA ASP A 387 -12.65 27.96 -8.46
C ASP A 387 -13.64 27.42 -7.41
N ALA A 388 -14.62 28.26 -7.06
CA ALA A 388 -15.60 27.95 -6.03
C ALA A 388 -16.55 26.80 -6.42
N GLU A 389 -16.92 26.68 -7.69
CA GLU A 389 -17.82 25.63 -8.18
C GLU A 389 -17.15 24.25 -8.06
N THR A 390 -15.90 24.16 -8.53
CA THR A 390 -15.07 22.96 -8.45
C THR A 390 -14.80 22.61 -6.99
N TYR A 391 -14.50 23.58 -6.13
CA TYR A 391 -14.30 23.33 -4.70
C TYR A 391 -15.57 22.80 -4.04
N GLN A 392 -16.74 23.36 -4.34
CA GLN A 392 -18.02 22.88 -3.81
C GLN A 392 -18.30 21.43 -4.24
N ARG A 393 -18.03 21.10 -5.50
CA ARG A 393 -18.23 19.76 -6.06
C ARG A 393 -17.28 18.72 -5.44
N LEU A 394 -15.99 19.06 -5.31
CA LEU A 394 -14.94 18.14 -4.87
C LEU A 394 -14.83 18.07 -3.34
N CYS A 395 -14.73 19.20 -2.66
CA CYS A 395 -14.46 19.28 -1.22
C CYS A 395 -15.74 19.23 -0.37
N ARG A 396 -16.89 19.62 -0.93
CA ARG A 396 -18.22 19.63 -0.28
C ARG A 396 -18.15 20.22 1.14
N PRO A 397 -17.76 21.51 1.25
CA PRO A 397 -17.62 22.18 2.53
C PRO A 397 -18.97 22.33 3.24
N THR A 398 -18.95 22.34 4.58
CA THR A 398 -20.12 22.66 5.41
C THR A 398 -20.26 24.15 5.69
N ILE A 399 -19.21 24.94 5.42
CA ILE A 399 -19.21 26.39 5.62
C ILE A 399 -19.58 27.14 4.33
N PRO A 400 -20.31 28.27 4.42
CA PRO A 400 -20.62 29.10 3.27
C PRO A 400 -19.35 29.81 2.76
N ASN A 401 -19.29 30.11 1.46
CA ASN A 401 -18.17 30.81 0.82
C ASN A 401 -16.78 30.19 1.07
N ALA A 402 -16.73 28.89 1.33
CA ALA A 402 -15.53 28.19 1.78
C ALA A 402 -14.30 28.43 0.91
N PHE A 403 -14.46 28.42 -0.42
CA PHE A 403 -13.35 28.61 -1.34
C PHE A 403 -12.70 29.99 -1.18
N GLN A 404 -13.50 31.04 -1.03
CA GLN A 404 -12.99 32.39 -0.78
C GLN A 404 -12.31 32.45 0.59
N THR A 405 -12.90 31.84 1.62
CA THR A 405 -12.27 31.72 2.95
C THR A 405 -10.90 31.08 2.87
N VAL A 406 -10.73 30.00 2.10
CA VAL A 406 -9.44 29.32 1.93
C VAL A 406 -8.43 30.24 1.23
N CYS A 407 -8.84 30.94 0.18
CA CYS A 407 -7.97 31.91 -0.52
C CYS A 407 -7.52 33.04 0.43
N ASP A 408 -8.43 33.60 1.21
CA ASP A 408 -8.13 34.67 2.16
C ASP A 408 -7.22 34.19 3.29
N PHE A 409 -7.46 32.97 3.79
CA PHE A 409 -6.59 32.33 4.77
C PHE A 409 -5.17 32.13 4.23
N ILE A 410 -5.00 31.66 2.99
CA ILE A 410 -3.68 31.53 2.35
C ILE A 410 -2.97 32.88 2.27
N ARG A 411 -3.65 33.95 1.85
CA ARG A 411 -3.08 35.31 1.80
C ARG A 411 -2.67 35.79 3.19
N ALA A 412 -3.51 35.57 4.19
CA ALA A 412 -3.23 35.96 5.56
C ALA A 412 -2.01 35.20 6.13
N CYS A 413 -1.89 33.89 5.87
CA CYS A 413 -0.73 33.10 6.23
C CYS A 413 0.54 33.59 5.54
N ARG A 414 0.49 33.86 4.22
CA ARG A 414 1.64 34.36 3.45
C ARG A 414 2.22 35.64 4.05
N ALA A 415 1.37 36.51 4.60
CA ALA A 415 1.80 37.76 5.21
C ALA A 415 2.54 37.59 6.56
N ARG A 416 2.46 36.42 7.21
CA ARG A 416 2.91 36.23 8.61
C ARG A 416 3.76 34.99 8.86
N ILE A 417 3.72 33.99 7.98
CA ILE A 417 4.36 32.69 8.14
C ILE A 417 5.42 32.53 7.06
N ALA A 418 6.63 32.14 7.46
CA ALA A 418 7.80 32.11 6.57
C ALA A 418 7.62 31.18 5.36
N SER A 419 6.96 30.04 5.54
CA SER A 419 6.74 29.05 4.49
C SER A 419 5.27 28.69 4.36
N VAL A 420 4.65 29.10 3.25
CA VAL A 420 3.26 28.77 2.92
C VAL A 420 3.18 28.06 1.57
N ARG A 421 2.41 26.98 1.53
CA ARG A 421 2.21 26.15 0.34
C ARG A 421 0.74 25.82 0.15
N ALA A 422 0.25 25.95 -1.07
CA ALA A 422 -1.02 25.36 -1.49
C ALA A 422 -0.78 23.95 -2.06
N THR A 423 -1.74 23.06 -1.86
CA THR A 423 -1.70 21.70 -2.38
C THR A 423 -3.00 21.30 -3.04
N ALA A 424 -2.93 20.37 -3.99
CA ALA A 424 -4.09 19.77 -4.63
C ALA A 424 -3.92 18.25 -4.77
N VAL A 425 -4.99 17.47 -4.56
CA VAL A 425 -5.00 16.05 -4.93
C VAL A 425 -5.22 15.91 -6.44
N ALA A 426 -4.37 15.15 -7.11
CA ALA A 426 -4.45 14.83 -8.54
C ALA A 426 -5.58 13.85 -8.84
N ILE A 427 -6.82 14.34 -8.78
CA ILE A 427 -8.02 13.58 -9.09
C ILE A 427 -8.22 13.58 -10.61
N PRO A 428 -8.66 12.47 -11.23
CA PRO A 428 -9.00 12.44 -12.64
C PRO A 428 -9.97 13.57 -13.03
N GLY A 429 -9.62 14.32 -14.07
CA GLY A 429 -10.43 15.43 -14.60
C GLY A 429 -10.26 16.78 -13.89
N LEU A 430 -9.40 16.89 -12.86
CA LEU A 430 -9.04 18.19 -12.29
C LEU A 430 -7.97 18.90 -13.13
N ASP A 431 -8.20 20.15 -13.52
CA ASP A 431 -7.18 21.00 -14.12
C ASP A 431 -6.17 21.47 -13.07
N LEU A 432 -5.17 20.64 -12.80
CA LEU A 432 -4.09 20.93 -11.84
C LEU A 432 -3.27 22.16 -12.23
N GLU A 433 -3.23 22.52 -13.51
CA GLU A 433 -2.48 23.70 -13.96
C GLU A 433 -3.25 24.98 -13.62
N ALA A 434 -4.57 24.98 -13.74
CA ALA A 434 -5.39 26.07 -13.22
C ALA A 434 -5.24 26.24 -11.70
N VAL A 435 -5.20 25.14 -10.93
CA VAL A 435 -4.96 25.23 -9.48
C VAL A 435 -3.56 25.78 -9.18
N ARG A 436 -2.56 25.36 -9.96
CA ARG A 436 -1.18 25.87 -9.85
C ARG A 436 -1.11 27.37 -10.10
N ARG A 437 -1.72 27.86 -11.19
CA ARG A 437 -1.79 29.30 -11.51
C ARG A 437 -2.44 30.10 -10.38
N LEU A 438 -3.60 29.65 -9.89
CA LEU A 438 -4.25 30.28 -8.74
C LEU A 438 -3.31 30.36 -7.51
N ALA A 439 -2.62 29.26 -7.19
CA ALA A 439 -1.71 29.23 -6.05
C ALA A 439 -0.49 30.16 -6.23
N GLN A 440 0.14 30.15 -7.39
CA GLN A 440 1.42 30.84 -7.63
C GLN A 440 1.23 32.30 -8.05
N ASP A 441 0.32 32.56 -8.98
CA ASP A 441 0.15 33.86 -9.61
C ASP A 441 -0.76 34.76 -8.77
N ASP A 442 -1.90 34.24 -8.30
CA ASP A 442 -2.90 35.04 -7.60
C ASP A 442 -2.68 35.07 -6.07
N LEU A 443 -2.34 33.91 -5.48
CA LEU A 443 -2.13 33.79 -4.04
C LEU A 443 -0.66 34.01 -3.63
N GLY A 444 0.29 33.87 -4.57
CA GLY A 444 1.71 34.14 -4.35
C GLY A 444 2.40 33.13 -3.42
N VAL A 445 1.99 31.86 -3.45
CA VAL A 445 2.54 30.79 -2.60
C VAL A 445 3.04 29.60 -3.43
N ALA A 446 3.90 28.76 -2.83
CA ALA A 446 4.36 27.55 -3.49
C ALA A 446 3.22 26.56 -3.73
N PHE A 447 3.31 25.73 -4.77
CA PHE A 447 2.30 24.71 -5.08
C PHE A 447 2.91 23.29 -5.09
N SER A 448 2.15 22.31 -4.62
CA SER A 448 2.53 20.89 -4.74
C SER A 448 1.33 20.00 -4.99
N VAL A 449 1.53 18.96 -5.82
CA VAL A 449 0.51 17.98 -6.16
C VAL A 449 0.64 16.76 -5.25
N ARG A 450 -0.49 16.24 -4.77
CA ARG A 450 -0.62 14.96 -4.06
C ARG A 450 -1.26 13.94 -4.99
N HIS A 451 -0.61 12.81 -5.26
CA HIS A 451 -1.19 11.80 -6.15
C HIS A 451 -2.33 11.04 -5.45
N TYR A 452 -3.49 10.92 -6.11
CA TYR A 452 -4.72 10.33 -5.55
C TYR A 452 -4.53 8.89 -5.03
N ASN A 453 -3.70 8.08 -5.68
CA ASN A 453 -3.38 6.70 -5.28
C ASN A 453 -2.22 6.58 -4.28
N VAL A 454 -1.69 7.71 -3.80
CA VAL A 454 -0.56 7.81 -2.87
C VAL A 454 -0.89 8.80 -1.74
N VAL A 455 -2.18 9.05 -1.48
CA VAL A 455 -2.62 10.04 -0.50
C VAL A 455 -2.08 9.73 0.90
N GLY A 456 -1.15 10.58 1.35
CA GLY A 456 -0.42 10.51 2.63
C GLY A 456 0.77 11.46 2.65
#